data_AF-A0A1V4E2U5-F1
#
_entry.id   AF-A0A1V4E2U5-F1
#
_cell.length_a   1.000
_cell.length_b   1.000
_cell.length_c   1.000
_cell.angle_alpha   90.00
_cell.angle_beta   90.00
_cell.angle_gamma   90.00
#
_symmetry.space_group_name_H-M   'P 1'
#
loop_
_entity.id
_entity.type
_entity.pdbx_description
1 polymer ?
#
loop_
_entity_poly.entity_id
_entity_poly.type
_entity_poly.pdbx_seq_one_letter_code
_entity_poly.pdbx_strand_id
1 'polypeptide(L)'
;MACRGVAGRGRSTRPRRRPGSLRRCRRGRTGRLAERDTSAALEAWRAELAPVEESVLVAPAEPSATTSVVLDRVTERASIELVRDLERLARGAGVTLNTVVQLAWGLVLGQLTGRPAVVFGATVAGRPAELAGMEAMLGLFINTLPVRVDLDPARTVGEALAELQTRQSALLDHQHVGLSAVQRAAGPGATFDTLLAFENYPGDLDAQPLGEGLTLAATELRESTNFALALGVTPADGLEIRLDHRADLFDRRDASRMARRLVRVLEQMAADPGLRLSGVELLDAAERDVVVGEWNATARAVDASSVVGRFRARVAEAPGAVALWSGGRALSYAEVDARSDAVARGLVARGVGAESRVGLCLPRGAEMVVAMLGVWKAGGAYVPLDPEYPSERLEFMVADSGAGVVLVLEETVGCLSGGLLLDEVGSDFGVLPEVGSDQLAYVIYTSGSTGRPKGVAVAHASVANLASVMRPVLGVGPGVTALQFASFSFDAAVLDVAVTLAAGGTLAIASAEDRLDAAALAGTVEAAGVDVASVVPSLLGGAGAGRGAGDRQLGAGRRAAGGRAGRQVAGKRPGVEHLRADRGHRHHHRRTPGRRHHGRGRTARDRPASGECPHLCARCVAAACSCGCGG
;
A
#
# COMPACT_ATOMS: atom_id res chain seq x y z
N MET A 1 1.24 -11.43 -102.43
CA MET A 1 2.39 -12.37 -102.35
C MET A 1 2.58 -12.69 -100.87
N ALA A 2 2.24 -13.89 -100.37
CA ALA A 2 2.99 -15.16 -100.46
C ALA A 2 4.33 -15.10 -99.68
N CYS A 3 4.76 -16.06 -98.85
CA CYS A 3 4.15 -17.33 -98.39
C CYS A 3 4.92 -17.91 -97.16
N ARG A 4 4.24 -18.68 -96.28
CA ARG A 4 4.74 -19.79 -95.40
C ARG A 4 5.99 -19.56 -94.50
N GLY A 5 5.88 -19.65 -93.17
CA GLY A 5 6.21 -20.88 -92.39
C GLY A 5 7.56 -20.74 -91.64
N VAL A 6 8.03 -21.56 -90.68
CA VAL A 6 7.50 -22.71 -89.88
C VAL A 6 8.07 -22.58 -88.42
N ALA A 7 7.62 -23.40 -87.46
CA ALA A 7 7.89 -23.28 -86.02
C ALA A 7 9.32 -23.61 -85.50
N GLY A 8 9.69 -23.04 -84.34
CA GLY A 8 10.85 -23.45 -83.52
C GLY A 8 10.81 -22.88 -82.10
N ARG A 9 10.95 -23.73 -81.05
CA ARG A 9 10.94 -23.29 -79.64
C ARG A 9 12.30 -22.71 -79.23
N GLY A 10 12.35 -21.45 -78.80
CA GLY A 10 13.55 -20.78 -78.26
C GLY A 10 13.35 -20.24 -76.84
N ARG A 11 14.33 -20.40 -75.95
CA ARG A 11 14.21 -20.09 -74.51
C ARG A 11 14.44 -18.61 -74.22
N SER A 12 13.50 -17.96 -73.52
CA SER A 12 13.72 -16.67 -72.86
C SER A 12 14.52 -16.83 -71.55
N THR A 13 15.69 -16.22 -71.49
CA THR A 13 16.61 -16.25 -70.34
C THR A 13 16.22 -15.22 -69.27
N ARG A 14 15.43 -15.64 -68.27
CA ARG A 14 15.27 -14.86 -67.03
C ARG A 14 16.58 -14.81 -66.23
N PRO A 15 16.98 -13.65 -65.66
CA PRO A 15 18.10 -13.60 -64.73
C PRO A 15 17.71 -14.29 -63.41
N ARG A 16 18.43 -15.35 -63.05
CA ARG A 16 18.24 -16.06 -61.76
C ARG A 16 18.71 -15.18 -60.59
N ARG A 17 17.78 -14.51 -59.90
CA ARG A 17 18.06 -13.97 -58.55
C ARG A 17 18.48 -15.14 -57.63
N ARG A 18 19.71 -15.10 -57.12
CA ARG A 18 20.25 -16.16 -56.24
C ARG A 18 19.57 -16.10 -54.85
N PRO A 19 19.19 -17.23 -54.23
CA PRO A 19 18.65 -17.28 -52.86
C PRO A 19 19.71 -17.06 -51.76
N GLY A 20 20.70 -16.21 -52.03
CA GLY A 20 21.92 -16.06 -51.23
C GLY A 20 21.89 -14.91 -50.22
N SER A 21 20.97 -13.94 -50.33
CA SER A 21 20.96 -12.72 -49.50
C SER A 21 20.69 -13.04 -48.02
N LEU A 22 19.56 -13.67 -47.71
CA LEU A 22 19.18 -14.01 -46.33
C LEU A 22 20.20 -14.93 -45.64
N ARG A 23 20.75 -15.93 -46.35
CA ARG A 23 21.80 -16.81 -45.78
C ARG A 23 23.15 -16.11 -45.58
N ARG A 24 23.52 -15.14 -46.44
CA ARG A 24 24.70 -14.29 -46.23
C ARG A 24 24.49 -13.29 -45.09
N CYS A 25 23.31 -12.70 -44.99
CA CYS A 25 22.96 -11.77 -43.91
C CYS A 25 22.97 -12.47 -42.54
N ARG A 26 22.35 -13.66 -42.43
CA ARG A 26 22.40 -14.48 -41.21
C ARG A 26 23.83 -14.92 -40.86
N ARG A 27 24.63 -15.40 -41.84
CA ARG A 27 26.04 -15.79 -41.63
C ARG A 27 26.96 -14.61 -41.29
N GLY A 28 26.76 -13.44 -41.89
CA GLY A 28 27.51 -12.22 -41.59
C GLY A 28 27.21 -11.72 -40.18
N ARG A 29 25.92 -11.72 -39.78
CA ARG A 29 25.52 -11.40 -38.41
C ARG A 29 26.08 -12.42 -37.40
N THR A 30 25.95 -13.74 -37.63
CA THR A 30 26.50 -14.74 -36.68
C THR A 30 28.03 -14.75 -36.65
N GLY A 31 28.70 -14.50 -37.77
CA GLY A 31 30.17 -14.44 -37.83
C GLY A 31 30.72 -13.25 -37.04
N ARG A 32 30.13 -12.06 -37.21
CA ARG A 32 30.61 -10.84 -36.52
C ARG A 32 30.05 -10.68 -35.09
N LEU A 33 28.92 -11.31 -34.75
CA LEU A 33 28.50 -11.46 -33.36
C LEU A 33 29.43 -12.39 -32.57
N ALA A 34 30.04 -13.38 -33.23
CA ALA A 34 31.08 -14.22 -32.61
C ALA A 34 32.43 -13.48 -32.44
N GLU A 35 32.60 -12.30 -33.05
CA GLU A 35 33.74 -11.40 -32.86
C GLU A 35 33.47 -10.30 -31.81
N ARG A 36 32.23 -10.14 -31.32
CA ARG A 36 31.90 -9.19 -30.24
C ARG A 36 31.89 -9.89 -28.89
N ASP A 37 32.55 -9.29 -27.90
CA ASP A 37 32.63 -9.84 -26.55
C ASP A 37 31.27 -9.80 -25.85
N THR A 38 30.62 -10.97 -25.83
CA THR A 38 29.33 -11.18 -25.16
C THR A 38 29.49 -11.20 -23.63
N SER A 39 30.68 -11.51 -23.09
CA SER A 39 30.94 -11.46 -21.64
C SER A 39 30.97 -10.01 -21.17
N ALA A 40 31.79 -9.17 -21.81
CA ALA A 40 31.86 -7.74 -21.51
C ALA A 40 30.49 -7.05 -21.65
N ALA A 41 29.71 -7.42 -22.68
CA ALA A 41 28.35 -6.89 -22.83
C ALA A 41 27.39 -7.33 -21.69
N LEU A 42 27.45 -8.59 -21.25
CA LEU A 42 26.64 -9.07 -20.11
C LEU A 42 27.09 -8.47 -18.77
N GLU A 43 28.38 -8.19 -18.62
CA GLU A 43 28.93 -7.48 -17.45
C GLU A 43 28.47 -6.02 -17.40
N ALA A 44 28.51 -5.30 -18.54
CA ALA A 44 27.96 -3.95 -18.64
C ALA A 44 26.47 -3.89 -18.31
N TRP A 45 25.67 -4.82 -18.84
CA TRP A 45 24.24 -4.94 -18.51
C TRP A 45 23.99 -5.30 -17.03
N ARG A 46 24.84 -6.13 -16.43
CA ARG A 46 24.76 -6.43 -14.99
C ARG A 46 25.09 -5.21 -14.15
N ALA A 47 26.13 -4.45 -14.51
CA ALA A 47 26.52 -3.23 -13.80
C ALA A 47 25.45 -2.14 -13.88
N GLU A 48 24.84 -1.95 -15.05
CA GLU A 48 23.74 -0.98 -15.23
C GLU A 48 22.52 -1.33 -14.37
N LEU A 49 22.16 -2.61 -14.27
CA LEU A 49 20.92 -3.03 -13.61
C LEU A 49 21.10 -3.39 -12.12
N ALA A 50 22.33 -3.49 -11.63
CA ALA A 50 22.64 -3.81 -10.23
C ALA A 50 21.94 -2.92 -9.18
N PRO A 51 21.68 -1.62 -9.39
CA PRO A 51 20.95 -0.79 -8.43
C PRO A 51 19.45 -1.12 -8.28
N VAL A 52 18.91 -2.03 -9.10
CA VAL A 52 17.51 -2.48 -9.02
C VAL A 52 17.51 -3.94 -8.60
N GLU A 53 17.24 -4.23 -7.32
CA GLU A 53 17.34 -5.60 -6.78
C GLU A 53 16.11 -6.47 -7.05
N GLU A 54 14.95 -5.85 -7.29
CA GLU A 54 13.64 -6.50 -7.40
C GLU A 54 12.95 -6.19 -8.75
N SER A 55 12.13 -7.13 -9.23
CA SER A 55 11.32 -6.99 -10.45
C SER A 55 10.40 -5.76 -10.42
N VAL A 56 10.31 -5.06 -11.55
CA VAL A 56 9.45 -3.87 -11.72
C VAL A 56 8.18 -4.29 -12.47
N LEU A 57 7.15 -4.69 -11.71
CA LEU A 57 5.88 -5.17 -12.24
C LEU A 57 4.75 -4.18 -11.91
N VAL A 58 3.96 -3.82 -12.93
CA VAL A 58 2.76 -2.99 -12.80
C VAL A 58 1.50 -3.85 -12.63
N ALA A 59 1.51 -5.07 -13.16
CA ALA A 59 0.43 -6.02 -13.01
C ALA A 59 0.26 -6.45 -11.54
N PRO A 60 -0.98 -6.57 -11.03
CA PRO A 60 -1.22 -7.26 -9.76
C PRO A 60 -0.74 -8.71 -9.83
N ALA A 61 -0.25 -9.24 -8.71
CA ALA A 61 0.43 -10.53 -8.66
C ALA A 61 -0.44 -11.70 -9.19
N GLU A 62 0.16 -12.49 -10.08
CA GLU A 62 -0.37 -13.69 -10.76
C GLU A 62 -1.74 -13.57 -11.47
N PRO A 63 -1.77 -13.16 -12.76
CA PRO A 63 -2.78 -13.66 -13.68
C PRO A 63 -2.65 -15.18 -13.86
N SER A 64 -3.76 -15.90 -13.75
CA SER A 64 -3.81 -17.36 -13.93
C SER A 64 -3.31 -17.76 -15.33
N ALA A 65 -2.36 -18.70 -15.39
CA ALA A 65 -1.53 -19.01 -16.57
C ALA A 65 -2.25 -19.74 -17.74
N THR A 66 -3.56 -19.57 -17.91
CA THR A 66 -4.39 -20.43 -18.78
C THR A 66 -5.55 -19.71 -19.48
N THR A 67 -5.47 -18.40 -19.71
CA THR A 67 -6.49 -17.66 -20.47
C THR A 67 -5.90 -17.07 -21.74
N SER A 68 -6.67 -17.08 -22.83
CA SER A 68 -6.33 -16.38 -24.08
C SER A 68 -6.07 -14.91 -23.76
N VAL A 69 -4.87 -14.41 -24.06
CA VAL A 69 -4.50 -13.01 -23.81
C VAL A 69 -5.31 -12.12 -24.74
N VAL A 70 -6.37 -11.50 -24.21
CA VAL A 70 -7.14 -10.47 -24.90
C VAL A 70 -6.49 -9.13 -24.58
N LEU A 71 -5.85 -8.54 -25.59
CA LEU A 71 -5.37 -7.17 -25.53
C LEU A 71 -6.52 -6.24 -25.91
N ASP A 72 -6.69 -5.17 -25.13
CA ASP A 72 -7.50 -4.02 -25.52
C ASP A 72 -6.60 -2.78 -25.69
N ARG A 73 -7.04 -1.85 -26.53
CA ARG A 73 -6.26 -0.69 -27.00
C ARG A 73 -6.94 0.61 -26.63
N VAL A 74 -6.21 1.48 -25.93
CA VAL A 74 -6.59 2.89 -25.78
C VAL A 74 -5.60 3.75 -26.56
N THR A 75 -6.10 4.85 -27.13
CA THR A 75 -5.29 5.82 -27.86
C THR A 75 -5.60 7.21 -27.31
N GLU A 76 -4.56 7.94 -26.92
CA GLU A 76 -4.61 9.37 -26.60
C GLU A 76 -3.76 10.10 -27.65
N ARG A 77 -4.04 11.39 -27.88
CA ARG A 77 -3.32 12.22 -28.85
C ARG A 77 -2.90 13.53 -28.22
N ALA A 78 -1.63 13.87 -28.37
CA ALA A 78 -1.07 15.16 -27.98
C ALA A 78 -0.91 16.07 -29.21
N SER A 79 -0.96 17.39 -29.01
CA SER A 79 -0.97 18.35 -30.13
C SER A 79 0.38 18.44 -30.86
N ILE A 80 0.36 18.97 -32.09
CA ILE A 80 1.56 19.24 -32.87
C ILE A 80 2.44 20.34 -32.24
N GLU A 81 1.84 21.26 -31.48
CA GLU A 81 2.54 22.24 -30.64
C GLU A 81 3.36 21.51 -29.56
N LEU A 82 2.78 20.54 -28.86
CA LEU A 82 3.51 19.78 -27.84
C LEU A 82 4.67 18.98 -28.46
N VAL A 83 4.50 18.40 -29.66
CA VAL A 83 5.62 17.72 -30.36
C VAL A 83 6.77 18.71 -30.62
N ARG A 84 6.48 19.90 -31.13
CA ARG A 84 7.50 20.94 -31.38
C ARG A 84 8.20 21.35 -30.08
N ASP A 85 7.49 21.40 -28.97
CA ASP A 85 8.03 21.81 -27.67
C ASP A 85 8.87 20.70 -27.03
N LEU A 86 8.43 19.46 -27.12
CA LEU A 86 9.23 18.28 -26.76
C LEU A 86 10.49 18.14 -27.63
N GLU A 87 10.43 18.47 -28.92
CA GLU A 87 11.63 18.55 -29.76
C GLU A 87 12.56 19.71 -29.38
N ARG A 88 12.02 20.86 -28.95
CA ARG A 88 12.83 21.98 -28.42
C ARG A 88 13.54 21.56 -27.14
N LEU A 89 12.84 20.90 -26.22
CA LEU A 89 13.41 20.27 -25.02
C LEU A 89 14.50 19.25 -25.38
N ALA A 90 14.20 18.31 -26.30
CA ALA A 90 15.13 17.26 -26.70
C ALA A 90 16.43 17.86 -27.29
N ARG A 91 16.32 18.82 -28.21
CA ARG A 91 17.46 19.56 -28.76
C ARG A 91 18.24 20.33 -27.69
N GLY A 92 17.54 20.99 -26.76
CA GLY A 92 18.16 21.77 -25.67
C GLY A 92 18.94 20.90 -24.68
N ALA A 93 18.47 19.68 -24.41
CA ALA A 93 19.14 18.72 -23.54
C ALA A 93 20.15 17.80 -24.27
N GLY A 94 20.26 17.89 -25.60
CA GLY A 94 21.12 17.01 -26.40
C GLY A 94 20.66 15.55 -26.49
N VAL A 95 19.35 15.31 -26.38
CA VAL A 95 18.72 13.97 -26.35
C VAL A 95 17.75 13.77 -27.51
N THR A 96 17.20 12.56 -27.66
CA THR A 96 16.16 12.28 -28.66
C THR A 96 14.75 12.45 -28.08
N LEU A 97 13.74 12.67 -28.93
CA LEU A 97 12.33 12.68 -28.51
C LEU A 97 11.92 11.35 -27.84
N ASN A 98 12.46 10.23 -28.30
CA ASN A 98 12.30 8.92 -27.65
C ASN A 98 12.87 8.93 -26.21
N THR A 99 14.05 9.52 -25.98
CA THR A 99 14.63 9.68 -24.63
C THR A 99 13.69 10.49 -23.71
N VAL A 100 13.04 11.53 -24.24
CA VAL A 100 12.06 12.34 -23.50
C VAL A 100 10.82 11.50 -23.12
N VAL A 101 10.26 10.75 -24.07
CA VAL A 101 9.12 9.85 -23.84
C VAL A 101 9.46 8.72 -22.86
N GLN A 102 10.69 8.21 -22.89
CA GLN A 102 11.17 7.19 -21.96
C GLN A 102 11.28 7.70 -20.51
N LEU A 103 11.76 8.93 -20.30
CA LEU A 103 11.75 9.55 -18.96
C LEU A 103 10.30 9.79 -18.48
N ALA A 104 9.44 10.30 -19.36
CA ALA A 104 8.03 10.52 -19.05
C ALA A 104 7.30 9.21 -18.67
N TRP A 105 7.56 8.12 -19.39
CA TRP A 105 7.05 6.79 -19.06
C TRP A 105 7.63 6.25 -17.75
N GLY A 106 8.93 6.48 -17.51
CA GLY A 106 9.59 6.16 -16.24
C GLY A 106 8.90 6.81 -15.03
N LEU A 107 8.54 8.10 -15.14
CA LEU A 107 7.80 8.83 -14.10
C LEU A 107 6.41 8.20 -13.82
N VAL A 108 5.67 7.83 -14.88
CA VAL A 108 4.37 7.13 -14.75
C VAL A 108 4.54 5.77 -14.06
N LEU A 109 5.53 4.96 -14.46
CA LEU A 109 5.83 3.68 -13.83
C LEU A 109 6.28 3.82 -12.37
N GLY A 110 7.06 4.85 -12.04
CA GLY A 110 7.52 5.12 -10.67
C GLY A 110 6.35 5.39 -9.74
N GLN A 111 5.35 6.16 -10.19
CA GLN A 111 4.13 6.41 -9.42
C GLN A 111 3.30 5.14 -9.22
N LEU A 112 3.13 4.33 -10.27
CA LEU A 112 2.34 3.09 -10.24
C LEU A 112 2.96 2.01 -9.35
N THR A 113 4.28 1.88 -9.37
CA THR A 113 5.02 0.85 -8.61
C THR A 113 5.49 1.33 -7.24
N GLY A 114 5.48 2.64 -6.99
CA GLY A 114 6.01 3.26 -5.77
C GLY A 114 7.55 3.19 -5.66
N ARG A 115 8.26 3.01 -6.78
CA ARG A 115 9.71 2.75 -6.82
C ARG A 115 10.52 4.00 -7.19
N PRO A 116 11.69 4.22 -6.55
CA PRO A 116 12.61 5.32 -6.89
C PRO A 116 13.47 5.03 -8.12
N ALA A 117 13.47 3.80 -8.63
CA ALA A 117 14.08 3.43 -9.90
C ALA A 117 13.18 2.38 -10.58
N VAL A 118 13.01 2.52 -11.89
CA VAL A 118 12.15 1.64 -12.69
C VAL A 118 12.90 1.09 -13.90
N VAL A 119 12.52 -0.12 -14.32
CA VAL A 119 13.04 -0.77 -15.52
C VAL A 119 11.86 -1.19 -16.38
N PHE A 120 11.94 -0.91 -17.68
CA PHE A 120 10.97 -1.35 -18.67
C PHE A 120 11.67 -1.73 -19.97
N GLY A 121 10.99 -2.46 -20.85
CA GLY A 121 11.56 -2.80 -22.14
C GLY A 121 11.43 -1.63 -23.12
N ALA A 122 12.49 -1.31 -23.86
CA ALA A 122 12.39 -0.49 -25.07
C ALA A 122 12.72 -1.34 -26.31
N THR A 123 11.96 -1.17 -27.39
CA THR A 123 12.32 -1.75 -28.69
C THR A 123 13.36 -0.90 -29.40
N VAL A 124 14.47 -1.50 -29.82
CA VAL A 124 15.50 -0.85 -30.65
C VAL A 124 15.56 -1.54 -32.02
N ALA A 125 15.88 -0.78 -33.07
CA ALA A 125 15.95 -1.29 -34.44
C ALA A 125 17.02 -2.39 -34.64
N GLY A 126 18.05 -2.43 -33.79
CA GLY A 126 19.13 -3.44 -33.83
C GLY A 126 19.94 -3.43 -35.13
N ARG A 127 20.08 -2.26 -35.75
CA ARG A 127 20.85 -2.00 -36.97
C ARG A 127 22.06 -1.10 -36.65
N PRO A 128 23.24 -1.66 -36.30
CA PRO A 128 24.47 -0.88 -36.11
C PRO A 128 24.83 -0.03 -37.33
N ALA A 129 25.17 1.24 -37.09
CA ALA A 129 25.46 2.23 -38.11
C ALA A 129 26.77 1.96 -38.85
N GLU A 130 27.71 1.20 -38.26
CA GLU A 130 28.98 0.84 -38.90
C GLU A 130 28.82 -0.06 -40.15
N LEU A 131 27.61 -0.57 -40.43
CA LEU A 131 27.37 -1.59 -41.43
C LEU A 131 26.67 -1.00 -42.67
N ALA A 132 27.47 -0.58 -43.65
CA ALA A 132 26.98 0.04 -44.88
C ALA A 132 25.86 -0.77 -45.58
N GLY A 133 24.77 -0.08 -45.91
CA GLY A 133 23.58 -0.68 -46.54
C GLY A 133 22.66 -1.46 -45.58
N MET A 134 22.90 -1.43 -44.26
CA MET A 134 22.08 -2.15 -43.29
C MET A 134 20.63 -1.67 -43.22
N GLU A 135 20.37 -0.39 -43.50
CA GLU A 135 19.02 0.20 -43.55
C GLU A 135 18.10 -0.56 -44.52
N ALA A 136 18.62 -0.92 -45.70
CA ALA A 136 17.88 -1.65 -46.74
C ALA A 136 17.84 -3.19 -46.55
N MET A 137 18.42 -3.74 -45.46
CA MET A 137 18.45 -5.20 -45.26
C MET A 137 17.12 -5.74 -44.69
N LEU A 138 16.63 -6.83 -45.28
CA LEU A 138 15.49 -7.60 -44.77
C LEU A 138 15.97 -8.71 -43.84
N GLY A 139 15.48 -8.71 -42.59
CA GLY A 139 15.85 -9.67 -41.56
C GLY A 139 15.31 -9.29 -40.17
N LEU A 140 15.42 -10.21 -39.21
CA LEU A 140 15.09 -9.93 -37.81
C LEU A 140 16.20 -9.10 -37.17
N PHE A 141 15.99 -7.78 -37.08
CA PHE A 141 16.95 -6.86 -36.48
C PHE A 141 16.50 -6.32 -35.13
N ILE A 142 15.19 -6.06 -34.96
CA ILE A 142 14.60 -5.53 -33.73
C ILE A 142 15.04 -6.36 -32.51
N ASN A 143 15.43 -5.66 -31.45
CA ASN A 143 15.76 -6.23 -30.15
C ASN A 143 14.97 -5.48 -29.07
N THR A 144 14.68 -6.15 -27.95
CA THR A 144 14.13 -5.51 -26.75
C THR A 144 15.25 -5.40 -25.73
N LEU A 145 15.43 -4.22 -25.15
CA LEU A 145 16.45 -3.96 -24.16
C LEU A 145 15.83 -3.32 -22.91
N PRO A 146 16.35 -3.60 -21.70
CA PRO A 146 15.93 -2.87 -20.52
C PRO A 146 16.40 -1.41 -20.61
N VAL A 147 15.50 -0.49 -20.29
CA VAL A 147 15.78 0.91 -20.00
C VAL A 147 15.53 1.11 -18.52
N ARG A 148 16.57 1.49 -17.78
CA ARG A 148 16.47 1.92 -16.38
C ARG A 148 16.32 3.44 -16.33
N VAL A 149 15.42 3.90 -15.48
CA VAL A 149 15.25 5.32 -15.15
C VAL A 149 15.29 5.46 -13.63
N ASP A 150 16.20 6.28 -13.13
CA ASP A 150 16.26 6.62 -11.70
C ASP A 150 15.49 7.94 -11.46
N LEU A 151 14.62 7.93 -10.46
CA LEU A 151 13.63 8.97 -10.18
C LEU A 151 13.98 9.70 -8.88
N ASP A 152 15.19 10.26 -8.83
CA ASP A 152 15.62 11.11 -7.72
C ASP A 152 14.71 12.37 -7.65
N PRO A 153 13.95 12.57 -6.55
CA PRO A 153 12.99 13.66 -6.43
C PRO A 153 13.64 15.06 -6.48
N ALA A 154 14.95 15.18 -6.21
CA ALA A 154 15.65 16.44 -6.20
C ALA A 154 16.11 16.91 -7.59
N ARG A 155 16.31 15.98 -8.54
CA ARG A 155 16.80 16.27 -9.90
C ARG A 155 15.75 17.03 -10.71
N THR A 156 16.24 17.86 -11.62
CA THR A 156 15.44 18.51 -12.67
C THR A 156 15.16 17.56 -13.84
N VAL A 157 14.15 17.87 -14.64
CA VAL A 157 13.86 17.18 -15.90
C VAL A 157 15.09 17.17 -16.82
N GLY A 158 15.78 18.31 -16.97
CA GLY A 158 16.99 18.41 -17.80
C GLY A 158 18.14 17.50 -17.35
N GLU A 159 18.42 17.45 -16.03
CA GLU A 159 19.46 16.58 -15.47
C GLU A 159 19.11 15.09 -15.65
N ALA A 160 17.85 14.71 -15.43
CA ALA A 160 17.38 13.34 -15.60
C ALA A 160 17.45 12.87 -17.07
N LEU A 161 17.15 13.75 -18.04
CA LEU A 161 17.31 13.46 -19.46
C LEU A 161 18.78 13.24 -19.84
N ALA A 162 19.69 14.11 -19.37
CA ALA A 162 21.12 14.02 -19.65
C ALA A 162 21.74 12.73 -19.07
N GLU A 163 21.35 12.35 -17.85
CA GLU A 163 21.81 11.11 -17.22
C GLU A 163 21.25 9.86 -17.95
N LEU A 164 19.97 9.86 -18.33
CA LEU A 164 19.37 8.77 -19.10
C LEU A 164 20.06 8.59 -20.45
N GLN A 165 20.33 9.69 -21.16
CA GLN A 165 21.09 9.68 -22.42
C GLN A 165 22.52 9.17 -22.22
N THR A 166 23.20 9.58 -21.15
CA THR A 166 24.57 9.13 -20.82
C THR A 166 24.61 7.61 -20.63
N ARG A 167 23.68 7.06 -19.84
CA ARG A 167 23.58 5.61 -19.60
C ARG A 167 23.29 4.82 -20.87
N GLN A 168 22.32 5.26 -21.68
CA GLN A 168 22.01 4.60 -22.95
C GLN A 168 23.18 4.64 -23.93
N SER A 169 23.92 5.75 -23.97
CA SER A 169 25.09 5.92 -24.82
C SER A 169 26.22 4.95 -24.43
N ALA A 170 26.45 4.76 -23.13
CA ALA A 170 27.42 3.79 -22.61
C ALA A 170 27.08 2.32 -22.94
N LEU A 171 25.83 2.02 -23.30
CA LEU A 171 25.36 0.67 -23.61
C LEU A 171 25.24 0.38 -25.12
N LEU A 172 25.51 1.35 -26.00
CA LEU A 172 25.34 1.24 -27.46
C LEU A 172 26.03 0.00 -28.05
N ASP A 173 27.29 -0.25 -27.70
CA ASP A 173 28.05 -1.40 -28.18
C ASP A 173 27.53 -2.75 -27.66
N HIS A 174 26.81 -2.73 -26.54
CA HIS A 174 26.27 -3.89 -25.81
C HIS A 174 24.81 -4.22 -26.18
N GLN A 175 24.16 -3.41 -27.00
CA GLN A 175 22.76 -3.59 -27.47
C GLN A 175 22.53 -4.83 -28.36
N HIS A 176 23.59 -5.54 -28.72
CA HIS A 176 23.54 -6.74 -29.57
C HIS A 176 23.10 -8.01 -28.82
N VAL A 177 23.10 -7.99 -27.49
CA VAL A 177 22.67 -9.09 -26.61
C VAL A 177 21.14 -9.09 -26.47
N GLY A 178 20.52 -10.27 -26.51
CA GLY A 178 19.06 -10.41 -26.36
C GLY A 178 18.59 -10.34 -24.90
N LEU A 179 17.38 -9.80 -24.68
CA LEU A 179 16.79 -9.60 -23.34
C LEU A 179 16.90 -10.81 -22.40
N SER A 180 16.65 -12.03 -22.88
CA SER A 180 16.67 -13.24 -22.05
C SER A 180 18.06 -13.67 -21.57
N ALA A 181 19.13 -13.15 -22.19
CA ALA A 181 20.50 -13.30 -21.70
C ALA A 181 20.83 -12.20 -20.67
N VAL A 182 20.40 -10.96 -20.92
CA VAL A 182 20.51 -9.84 -19.95
C VAL A 182 19.79 -10.18 -18.65
N GLN A 183 18.54 -10.65 -18.73
CA GLN A 183 17.73 -11.06 -17.57
C GLN A 183 18.40 -12.16 -16.75
N ARG A 184 19.03 -13.13 -17.42
CA ARG A 184 19.74 -14.22 -16.73
C ARG A 184 21.05 -13.76 -16.06
N ALA A 185 21.69 -12.71 -16.60
CA ALA A 185 22.95 -12.19 -16.08
C ALA A 185 22.77 -11.16 -14.97
N ALA A 186 21.69 -10.38 -15.01
CA ALA A 186 21.37 -9.31 -14.04
C ALA A 186 20.31 -9.70 -12.99
N GLY A 187 19.55 -10.78 -13.19
CA GLY A 187 18.60 -11.28 -12.20
C GLY A 187 17.27 -10.51 -12.14
N PRO A 188 16.60 -10.48 -10.97
CA PRO A 188 15.25 -9.92 -10.83
C PRO A 188 15.13 -8.45 -11.28
N GLY A 189 16.15 -7.62 -11.08
CA GLY A 189 16.18 -6.22 -11.52
C GLY A 189 15.96 -5.99 -13.02
N ALA A 190 16.25 -7.00 -13.84
CA ALA A 190 16.02 -6.97 -15.29
C ALA A 190 14.63 -7.48 -15.68
N THR A 191 13.78 -7.83 -14.71
CA THR A 191 12.44 -8.39 -14.93
C THR A 191 11.40 -7.29 -14.83
N PHE A 192 10.63 -7.11 -15.91
CA PHE A 192 9.61 -6.09 -16.06
C PHE A 192 8.46 -6.61 -16.93
N ASP A 193 7.26 -6.04 -16.75
CA ASP A 193 6.05 -6.41 -17.48
C ASP A 193 5.52 -5.31 -18.41
N THR A 194 6.30 -4.25 -18.64
CA THR A 194 5.94 -3.16 -19.56
C THR A 194 6.93 -2.98 -20.71
N LEU A 195 6.42 -2.57 -21.86
CA LEU A 195 7.19 -2.32 -23.09
C LEU A 195 6.90 -0.90 -23.62
N LEU A 196 7.90 -0.25 -24.19
CA LEU A 196 7.82 1.00 -24.93
C LEU A 196 8.39 0.79 -26.34
N ALA A 197 7.64 1.20 -27.36
CA ALA A 197 8.05 1.23 -28.74
C ALA A 197 7.87 2.65 -29.31
N PHE A 198 8.94 3.22 -29.86
CA PHE A 198 8.92 4.54 -30.50
C PHE A 198 9.10 4.37 -32.02
N GLU A 199 8.05 4.68 -32.77
CA GLU A 199 7.96 4.43 -34.22
C GLU A 199 8.38 5.69 -35.00
N ASN A 200 9.66 5.78 -35.40
CA ASN A 200 10.22 6.93 -36.14
C ASN A 200 9.71 7.10 -37.59
N TYR A 201 8.74 6.31 -38.04
CA TYR A 201 8.20 6.36 -39.40
C TYR A 201 6.67 6.39 -39.35
N PRO A 202 6.00 7.40 -39.93
CA PRO A 202 4.55 7.39 -40.05
C PRO A 202 4.11 6.21 -40.90
N GLY A 203 3.29 5.33 -40.31
CA GLY A 203 2.80 4.10 -40.92
C GLY A 203 1.67 4.29 -41.94
N ASP A 204 1.63 5.41 -42.66
CA ASP A 204 0.66 5.67 -43.73
C ASP A 204 1.02 4.84 -44.98
N LEU A 205 0.83 3.53 -44.85
CA LEU A 205 0.62 2.61 -45.97
C LEU A 205 -0.81 2.75 -46.51
N ASP A 206 -1.74 3.20 -45.67
CA ASP A 206 -3.13 3.42 -46.04
C ASP A 206 -3.25 4.55 -47.08
N ALA A 207 -4.17 4.37 -48.02
CA ALA A 207 -4.33 5.18 -49.22
C ALA A 207 -3.11 5.26 -50.18
N GLN A 208 -2.00 4.54 -49.95
CA GLN A 208 -0.93 4.50 -50.95
C GLN A 208 -1.40 3.85 -52.27
N PRO A 209 -1.14 4.47 -53.43
CA PRO A 209 -1.42 3.88 -54.74
C PRO A 209 -0.38 2.79 -55.05
N LEU A 210 -0.85 1.55 -55.16
CA LEU A 210 -0.01 0.36 -55.44
C LEU A 210 0.27 0.15 -56.93
N GLY A 211 -0.28 1.01 -57.79
CA GLY A 211 -0.26 0.91 -59.25
C GLY A 211 -1.59 1.40 -59.85
N GLU A 212 -1.76 1.25 -61.16
CA GLU A 212 -2.96 1.68 -61.89
C GLU A 212 -4.25 1.14 -61.26
N GLY A 213 -5.03 2.01 -60.62
CA GLY A 213 -6.37 1.71 -60.10
C GLY A 213 -6.45 0.98 -58.76
N LEU A 214 -5.33 0.77 -58.04
CA LEU A 214 -5.31 0.05 -56.76
C LEU A 214 -4.85 0.95 -55.61
N THR A 215 -5.73 1.19 -54.64
CA THR A 215 -5.45 1.88 -53.37
C THR A 215 -5.51 0.90 -52.20
N LEU A 216 -4.57 1.00 -51.26
CA LEU A 216 -4.65 0.25 -50.01
C LEU A 216 -5.74 0.86 -49.11
N ALA A 217 -6.81 0.11 -48.83
CA ALA A 217 -7.98 0.65 -48.15
C ALA A 217 -7.84 0.77 -46.62
N ALA A 218 -7.13 -0.17 -45.99
CA ALA A 218 -6.79 -0.17 -44.56
C ALA A 218 -5.72 -1.22 -44.27
N THR A 219 -4.88 -0.97 -43.26
CA THR A 219 -3.83 -1.89 -42.77
C THR A 219 -4.11 -2.28 -41.32
N GLU A 220 -4.58 -3.49 -41.07
CA GLU A 220 -4.76 -4.00 -39.70
C GLU A 220 -3.46 -4.65 -39.18
N LEU A 221 -2.70 -3.93 -38.35
CA LEU A 221 -1.56 -4.50 -37.62
C LEU A 221 -2.02 -5.18 -36.33
N ARG A 222 -1.90 -6.51 -36.28
CA ARG A 222 -2.15 -7.33 -35.08
C ARG A 222 -0.85 -7.67 -34.38
N GLU A 223 -0.60 -7.00 -33.27
CA GLU A 223 0.56 -7.28 -32.41
C GLU A 223 0.19 -8.24 -31.28
N SER A 224 1.00 -9.28 -31.09
CA SER A 224 0.90 -10.17 -29.93
C SER A 224 2.04 -9.84 -28.97
N THR A 225 1.72 -9.16 -27.86
CA THR A 225 2.68 -8.88 -26.78
C THR A 225 2.46 -9.81 -25.59
N ASN A 226 3.56 -10.22 -24.95
CA ASN A 226 3.54 -10.96 -23.67
C ASN A 226 3.61 -10.01 -22.46
N PHE A 227 3.79 -8.71 -22.69
CA PHE A 227 3.82 -7.68 -21.65
C PHE A 227 2.39 -7.35 -21.19
N ALA A 228 2.24 -6.95 -19.93
CA ALA A 228 0.97 -6.57 -19.35
C ALA A 228 0.48 -5.21 -19.89
N LEU A 229 1.44 -4.33 -20.22
CA LEU A 229 1.25 -3.04 -20.88
C LEU A 229 2.29 -2.87 -21.99
N ALA A 230 1.87 -2.40 -23.16
CA ALA A 230 2.76 -2.02 -24.26
C ALA A 230 2.37 -0.63 -24.79
N LEU A 231 3.31 0.31 -24.67
CA LEU A 231 3.18 1.70 -25.07
C LEU A 231 3.80 1.89 -26.46
N GLY A 232 2.98 2.11 -27.48
CA GLY A 232 3.42 2.58 -28.81
C GLY A 232 3.33 4.10 -28.88
N VAL A 233 4.38 4.76 -29.36
CA VAL A 233 4.39 6.22 -29.58
C VAL A 233 4.89 6.54 -30.97
N THR A 234 4.07 7.31 -31.71
CA THR A 234 4.32 7.64 -33.12
C THR A 234 4.14 9.15 -33.33
N PRO A 235 5.17 9.89 -33.78
CA PRO A 235 5.03 11.27 -34.21
C PRO A 235 4.37 11.32 -35.59
N ALA A 236 3.21 11.98 -35.69
CA ALA A 236 2.39 12.16 -36.88
C ALA A 236 1.89 13.62 -36.93
N ASP A 237 0.60 13.86 -37.17
CA ASP A 237 -0.07 15.16 -37.01
C ASP A 237 -0.25 15.55 -35.52
N GLY A 238 0.81 15.43 -34.73
CA GLY A 238 0.81 15.41 -33.27
C GLY A 238 1.58 14.20 -32.73
N LEU A 239 1.37 13.87 -31.46
CA LEU A 239 1.94 12.66 -30.84
C LEU A 239 0.81 11.66 -30.60
N GLU A 240 0.78 10.56 -31.36
CA GLU A 240 -0.13 9.45 -31.06
C GLU A 240 0.48 8.57 -29.97
N ILE A 241 -0.28 8.35 -28.89
CA ILE A 241 0.09 7.52 -27.76
C ILE A 241 -0.91 6.36 -27.68
N ARG A 242 -0.44 5.17 -28.03
CA ARG A 242 -1.19 3.92 -28.06
C ARG A 242 -0.78 3.09 -26.84
N LEU A 243 -1.73 2.74 -25.97
CA LEU A 243 -1.48 1.83 -24.86
C LEU A 243 -2.31 0.55 -25.04
N ASP A 244 -1.61 -0.51 -25.44
CA ASP A 244 -2.15 -1.86 -25.46
C ASP A 244 -2.01 -2.48 -24.07
N HIS A 245 -3.10 -3.02 -23.53
CA HIS A 245 -3.14 -3.56 -22.19
C HIS A 245 -3.86 -4.91 -22.15
N ARG A 246 -3.45 -5.76 -21.22
CA ARG A 246 -4.18 -6.99 -20.90
C ARG A 246 -5.50 -6.67 -20.22
N ALA A 247 -6.61 -6.92 -20.92
CA ALA A 247 -7.97 -6.64 -20.45
C ALA A 247 -8.39 -7.53 -19.26
N ASP A 248 -7.63 -8.59 -18.94
CA ASP A 248 -7.79 -9.41 -17.75
C ASP A 248 -7.02 -8.88 -16.51
N LEU A 249 -6.13 -7.90 -16.70
CA LEU A 249 -5.31 -7.28 -15.65
C LEU A 249 -5.68 -5.83 -15.36
N PHE A 250 -5.98 -5.06 -16.40
CA PHE A 250 -6.34 -3.65 -16.31
C PHE A 250 -7.67 -3.42 -17.03
N ASP A 251 -8.49 -2.51 -16.49
CA ASP A 251 -9.66 -2.04 -17.23
C ASP A 251 -9.29 -0.89 -18.18
N ARG A 252 -10.13 -0.70 -19.21
CA ARG A 252 -9.93 0.32 -20.23
C ARG A 252 -9.89 1.76 -19.67
N ARG A 253 -10.54 2.04 -18.55
CA ARG A 253 -10.57 3.38 -17.93
C ARG A 253 -9.24 3.67 -17.25
N ASP A 254 -8.65 2.68 -16.58
CA ASP A 254 -7.36 2.83 -15.92
C ASP A 254 -6.22 2.90 -16.94
N ALA A 255 -6.24 2.08 -17.99
CA ALA A 255 -5.32 2.22 -19.13
C ALA A 255 -5.41 3.61 -19.78
N SER A 256 -6.63 4.11 -20.02
CA SER A 256 -6.85 5.44 -20.59
C SER A 256 -6.42 6.58 -19.63
N ARG A 257 -6.54 6.39 -18.31
CA ARG A 257 -5.94 7.29 -17.32
C ARG A 257 -4.41 7.30 -17.43
N MET A 258 -3.76 6.14 -17.47
CA MET A 258 -2.29 6.04 -17.60
C MET A 258 -1.77 6.79 -18.84
N ALA A 259 -2.45 6.64 -19.99
CA ALA A 259 -2.10 7.34 -21.21
C ALA A 259 -2.28 8.88 -21.08
N ARG A 260 -3.36 9.37 -20.46
CA ARG A 260 -3.52 10.81 -20.18
C ARG A 260 -2.49 11.35 -19.18
N ARG A 261 -2.11 10.57 -18.17
CA ARG A 261 -1.03 10.97 -17.23
C ARG A 261 0.30 11.11 -17.96
N LEU A 262 0.60 10.23 -18.92
CA LEU A 262 1.80 10.37 -19.77
C LEU A 262 1.78 11.67 -20.58
N VAL A 263 0.64 12.05 -21.20
CA VAL A 263 0.50 13.35 -21.89
C VAL A 263 0.75 14.50 -20.92
N ARG A 264 0.13 14.49 -19.73
CA ARG A 264 0.31 15.53 -18.70
C ARG A 264 1.76 15.67 -18.22
N VAL A 265 2.50 14.57 -18.11
CA VAL A 265 3.92 14.57 -17.78
C VAL A 265 4.74 15.22 -18.90
N LEU A 266 4.46 14.84 -20.16
CA LEU A 266 5.12 15.43 -21.34
C LEU A 266 4.87 16.94 -21.46
N GLU A 267 3.63 17.40 -21.22
CA GLU A 267 3.26 18.83 -21.19
C GLU A 267 4.09 19.62 -20.17
N GLN A 268 4.23 19.11 -18.94
CA GLN A 268 5.02 19.76 -17.89
C GLN A 268 6.53 19.76 -18.20
N MET A 269 7.06 18.64 -18.68
CA MET A 269 8.47 18.53 -19.07
C MET A 269 8.84 19.50 -20.22
N ALA A 270 7.93 19.70 -21.18
CA ALA A 270 8.12 20.63 -22.28
C ALA A 270 8.00 22.11 -21.84
N ALA A 271 7.14 22.39 -20.85
CA ALA A 271 6.93 23.74 -20.34
C ALA A 271 8.09 24.26 -19.46
N ASP A 272 8.64 23.40 -18.58
CA ASP A 272 9.76 23.77 -17.70
C ASP A 272 10.80 22.62 -17.56
N PRO A 273 11.92 22.68 -18.30
CA PRO A 273 13.02 21.73 -18.15
C PRO A 273 13.75 21.81 -16.79
N GLY A 274 13.57 22.91 -16.04
CA GLY A 274 14.09 23.13 -14.70
C GLY A 274 13.19 22.59 -13.59
N LEU A 275 11.99 22.10 -13.93
CA LEU A 275 11.07 21.48 -12.99
C LEU A 275 11.73 20.24 -12.34
N ARG A 276 11.65 20.13 -11.01
CA ARG A 276 12.11 18.95 -10.29
C ARG A 276 11.18 17.76 -10.52
N LEU A 277 11.71 16.55 -10.56
CA LEU A 277 10.90 15.33 -10.73
C LEU A 277 9.82 15.17 -9.65
N SER A 278 10.08 15.63 -8.41
CA SER A 278 9.09 15.69 -7.33
C SER A 278 7.97 16.72 -7.52
N GLY A 279 8.13 17.69 -8.41
CA GLY A 279 7.15 18.71 -8.76
C GLY A 279 6.27 18.36 -9.96
N VAL A 280 6.53 17.24 -10.65
CA VAL A 280 5.71 16.79 -11.77
C VAL A 280 4.38 16.23 -11.25
N GLU A 281 3.26 16.90 -11.58
CA GLU A 281 1.93 16.45 -11.18
C GLU A 281 1.39 15.41 -12.18
N LEU A 282 1.30 14.14 -11.76
CA LEU A 282 0.72 13.08 -12.59
C LEU A 282 -0.82 13.06 -12.54
N LEU A 283 -1.40 13.33 -11.37
CA LEU A 283 -2.86 13.36 -11.21
C LEU A 283 -3.42 14.65 -11.82
N ASP A 284 -4.58 14.57 -12.47
CA ASP A 284 -5.33 15.78 -12.81
C ASP A 284 -6.03 16.40 -11.58
N ALA A 285 -6.56 17.61 -11.71
CA ALA A 285 -7.18 18.33 -10.60
C ALA A 285 -8.38 17.58 -9.98
N ALA A 286 -9.15 16.83 -10.77
CA ALA A 286 -10.29 16.05 -10.27
C ALA A 286 -9.81 14.74 -9.62
N GLU A 287 -8.84 14.04 -10.22
CA GLU A 287 -8.19 12.88 -9.58
C GLU A 287 -7.56 13.27 -8.23
N ARG A 288 -6.94 14.45 -8.16
CA ARG A 288 -6.36 15.00 -6.94
C ARG A 288 -7.44 15.32 -5.91
N ASP A 289 -8.53 15.98 -6.31
CA ASP A 289 -9.65 16.32 -5.40
C ASP A 289 -10.35 15.08 -4.82
N VAL A 290 -10.51 14.02 -5.61
CA VAL A 290 -11.00 12.72 -5.11
C VAL A 290 -10.07 12.16 -4.03
N VAL A 291 -8.75 12.19 -4.25
CA VAL A 291 -7.75 11.61 -3.32
C VAL A 291 -7.53 12.46 -2.07
N VAL A 292 -7.50 13.79 -2.19
CA VAL A 292 -7.20 14.71 -1.06
C VAL A 292 -8.45 15.23 -0.37
N GLY A 293 -9.53 15.43 -1.11
CA GLY A 293 -10.83 15.89 -0.65
C GLY A 293 -11.77 14.72 -0.33
N GLU A 294 -12.40 14.12 -1.35
CA GLU A 294 -13.50 13.15 -1.17
C GLU A 294 -13.14 11.99 -0.22
N TRP A 295 -12.02 11.32 -0.45
CA TRP A 295 -11.59 10.17 0.36
C TRP A 295 -11.23 10.55 1.81
N ASN A 296 -10.89 11.82 2.06
CA ASN A 296 -10.55 12.33 3.39
C ASN A 296 -11.67 13.17 4.02
N ALA A 297 -12.86 13.25 3.40
CA ALA A 297 -14.06 13.94 3.88
C ALA A 297 -14.69 13.23 5.10
N THR A 298 -13.88 13.05 6.14
CA THR A 298 -14.13 12.29 7.36
C THR A 298 -14.46 13.18 8.56
N ALA A 299 -14.53 14.50 8.34
CA ALA A 299 -14.92 15.48 9.34
C ALA A 299 -16.36 15.23 9.80
N ARG A 300 -16.54 14.94 11.09
CA ARG A 300 -17.85 14.73 11.73
C ARG A 300 -17.82 15.34 13.12
N ALA A 301 -18.96 15.86 13.57
CA ALA A 301 -19.13 16.17 14.98
C ALA A 301 -19.02 14.87 15.80
N VAL A 302 -18.06 14.84 16.72
CA VAL A 302 -17.90 13.78 17.71
C VAL A 302 -18.13 14.37 19.09
N ASP A 303 -18.58 13.55 20.02
CA ASP A 303 -18.62 13.90 21.44
C ASP A 303 -17.21 14.27 21.90
N ALA A 304 -17.06 15.47 22.46
CA ALA A 304 -15.78 16.03 22.91
C ALA A 304 -15.46 15.66 24.37
N SER A 305 -16.40 15.07 25.12
CA SER A 305 -16.17 14.66 26.50
C SER A 305 -15.06 13.60 26.60
N SER A 306 -14.25 13.67 27.65
CA SER A 306 -13.16 12.70 27.87
C SER A 306 -13.71 11.31 28.19
N VAL A 307 -12.90 10.27 27.97
CA VAL A 307 -13.24 8.89 28.36
C VAL A 307 -13.53 8.79 29.85
N VAL A 308 -12.77 9.50 30.70
CA VAL A 308 -13.00 9.60 32.15
C VAL A 308 -14.34 10.28 32.46
N GLY A 309 -14.69 11.34 31.72
CA GLY A 309 -15.98 12.03 31.89
C GLY A 309 -17.18 11.12 31.57
N ARG A 310 -17.10 10.36 30.46
CA ARG A 310 -18.15 9.39 30.08
C ARG A 310 -18.24 8.22 31.05
N PHE A 311 -17.09 7.71 31.50
CA PHE A 311 -17.02 6.70 32.54
C PHE A 311 -17.72 7.18 33.83
N ARG A 312 -17.39 8.38 34.33
CA ARG A 312 -18.05 8.96 35.53
C ARG A 312 -19.54 9.23 35.32
N ALA A 313 -19.96 9.67 34.13
CA ALA A 313 -21.38 9.79 33.80
C ALA A 313 -22.09 8.42 33.92
N ARG A 314 -21.45 7.33 33.47
CA ARG A 314 -21.99 5.97 33.63
C ARG A 314 -22.04 5.51 35.08
N VAL A 315 -21.03 5.86 35.90
CA VAL A 315 -21.03 5.58 37.35
C VAL A 315 -22.22 6.24 38.04
N ALA A 316 -22.56 7.48 37.68
CA ALA A 316 -23.72 8.18 38.22
C ALA A 316 -25.06 7.61 37.72
N GLU A 317 -25.14 7.18 36.46
CA GLU A 317 -26.35 6.63 35.84
C GLU A 317 -26.68 5.20 36.31
N ALA A 318 -25.66 4.33 36.40
CA ALA A 318 -25.83 2.90 36.63
C ALA A 318 -24.66 2.31 37.47
N PRO A 319 -24.49 2.73 38.74
CA PRO A 319 -23.32 2.40 39.56
C PRO A 319 -23.07 0.89 39.72
N GLY A 320 -24.15 0.10 39.81
CA GLY A 320 -24.09 -1.37 39.96
C GLY A 320 -23.96 -2.15 38.65
N ALA A 321 -23.88 -1.51 37.48
CA ALA A 321 -23.57 -2.21 36.23
C ALA A 321 -22.13 -2.74 36.27
N VAL A 322 -21.85 -3.89 35.66
CA VAL A 322 -20.49 -4.43 35.58
C VAL A 322 -19.65 -3.59 34.61
N ALA A 323 -18.48 -3.15 35.05
CA ALA A 323 -17.49 -2.45 34.23
C ALA A 323 -16.39 -3.39 33.75
N LEU A 324 -15.85 -4.22 34.65
CA LEU A 324 -14.73 -5.13 34.38
C LEU A 324 -15.12 -6.57 34.76
N TRP A 325 -14.69 -7.53 33.96
CA TRP A 325 -14.70 -8.96 34.29
C TRP A 325 -13.29 -9.50 34.10
N SER A 326 -12.74 -10.19 35.09
CA SER A 326 -11.38 -10.75 35.05
C SER A 326 -11.26 -11.94 36.00
N GLY A 327 -10.77 -13.09 35.54
CA GLY A 327 -10.55 -14.28 36.38
C GLY A 327 -11.78 -14.74 37.15
N GLY A 328 -12.97 -14.69 36.52
CA GLY A 328 -14.25 -15.04 37.15
C GLY A 328 -14.82 -13.99 38.12
N ARG A 329 -14.10 -12.89 38.38
CA ARG A 329 -14.56 -11.77 39.22
C ARG A 329 -15.17 -10.68 38.35
N ALA A 330 -16.34 -10.19 38.73
CA ALA A 330 -16.97 -9.00 38.15
C ALA A 330 -16.78 -7.81 39.10
N LEU A 331 -16.45 -6.64 38.56
CA LEU A 331 -16.38 -5.37 39.29
C LEU A 331 -17.36 -4.37 38.66
N SER A 332 -18.14 -3.71 39.50
CA SER A 332 -19.10 -2.69 39.08
C SER A 332 -18.44 -1.37 38.69
N TYR A 333 -19.14 -0.53 37.93
CA TYR A 333 -18.71 0.84 37.61
C TYR A 333 -18.36 1.62 38.88
N ALA A 334 -19.16 1.52 39.96
CA ALA A 334 -18.88 2.19 41.23
C ALA A 334 -17.62 1.68 41.94
N GLU A 335 -17.38 0.36 41.95
CA GLU A 335 -16.16 -0.21 42.58
C GLU A 335 -14.89 0.19 41.81
N VAL A 336 -14.94 0.17 40.47
CA VAL A 336 -13.82 0.58 39.62
C VAL A 336 -13.58 2.08 39.75
N ASP A 337 -14.65 2.89 39.84
CA ASP A 337 -14.55 4.33 40.05
C ASP A 337 -13.89 4.64 41.40
N ALA A 338 -14.37 4.06 42.50
CA ALA A 338 -13.84 4.27 43.84
C ALA A 338 -12.35 3.89 43.96
N ARG A 339 -11.96 2.70 43.46
CA ARG A 339 -10.55 2.24 43.50
C ARG A 339 -9.65 3.14 42.65
N SER A 340 -10.07 3.50 41.44
CA SER A 340 -9.28 4.39 40.57
C SER A 340 -9.22 5.82 41.10
N ASP A 341 -10.26 6.31 41.79
CA ASP A 341 -10.25 7.59 42.50
C ASP A 341 -9.26 7.61 43.67
N ALA A 342 -9.18 6.52 44.44
CA ALA A 342 -8.21 6.38 45.53
C ALA A 342 -6.76 6.37 45.00
N VAL A 343 -6.49 5.59 43.94
CA VAL A 343 -5.19 5.61 43.23
C VAL A 343 -4.87 7.01 42.72
N ALA A 344 -5.83 7.69 42.09
CA ALA A 344 -5.64 9.04 41.56
C ALA A 344 -5.27 10.06 42.65
N ARG A 345 -5.98 10.07 43.78
CA ARG A 345 -5.66 10.94 44.93
C ARG A 345 -4.26 10.64 45.48
N GLY A 346 -3.92 9.36 45.58
CA GLY A 346 -2.60 8.88 45.96
C GLY A 346 -1.44 9.34 45.06
N LEU A 347 -1.69 9.40 43.75
CA LEU A 347 -0.77 9.91 42.74
C LEU A 347 -0.64 11.45 42.80
N VAL A 348 -1.76 12.17 42.93
CA VAL A 348 -1.78 13.63 43.10
C VAL A 348 -0.99 14.06 44.36
N ALA A 349 -1.16 13.35 45.47
CA ALA A 349 -0.39 13.58 46.70
C ALA A 349 1.13 13.38 46.53
N ARG A 350 1.55 12.64 45.49
CA ARG A 350 2.96 12.41 45.11
C ARG A 350 3.42 13.30 43.94
N GLY A 351 2.65 14.31 43.57
CA GLY A 351 3.02 15.30 42.54
C GLY A 351 2.71 14.89 41.10
N VAL A 352 1.90 13.84 40.88
CA VAL A 352 1.36 13.55 39.54
C VAL A 352 0.31 14.60 39.19
N GLY A 353 0.36 15.08 37.95
CA GLY A 353 -0.52 16.10 37.39
C GLY A 353 -0.40 16.12 35.88
N ALA A 354 -0.83 17.22 35.25
CA ALA A 354 -0.75 17.42 33.81
C ALA A 354 0.65 17.06 33.25
N GLU A 355 0.66 16.31 32.15
CA GLU A 355 1.85 15.76 31.47
C GLU A 355 2.66 14.72 32.26
N SER A 356 2.55 14.61 33.58
CA SER A 356 3.35 13.65 34.38
C SER A 356 3.16 12.21 33.89
N ARG A 357 4.26 11.46 33.79
CA ARG A 357 4.26 10.07 33.30
C ARG A 357 4.37 9.10 34.46
N VAL A 358 3.48 8.10 34.48
CA VAL A 358 3.41 7.06 35.51
C VAL A 358 3.59 5.69 34.85
N GLY A 359 4.65 4.97 35.22
CA GLY A 359 4.87 3.60 34.78
C GLY A 359 3.83 2.66 35.38
N LEU A 360 3.29 1.74 34.59
CA LEU A 360 2.39 0.67 35.05
C LEU A 360 3.03 -0.67 34.71
N CYS A 361 3.76 -1.24 35.69
CA CYS A 361 4.34 -2.58 35.59
C CYS A 361 3.45 -3.57 36.34
N LEU A 362 2.27 -3.81 35.76
CA LEU A 362 1.19 -4.60 36.33
C LEU A 362 0.86 -5.78 35.40
N PRO A 363 0.47 -6.94 35.93
CA PRO A 363 0.03 -8.05 35.12
C PRO A 363 -1.34 -7.79 34.49
N ARG A 364 -1.76 -8.67 33.58
CA ARG A 364 -3.06 -8.57 32.90
C ARG A 364 -4.20 -8.84 33.88
N GLY A 365 -4.94 -7.80 34.27
CA GLY A 365 -6.06 -7.92 35.19
C GLY A 365 -6.88 -6.64 35.30
N ALA A 366 -7.89 -6.63 36.17
CA ALA A 366 -8.73 -5.46 36.40
C ALA A 366 -7.91 -4.30 37.02
N GLU A 367 -6.93 -4.64 37.83
CA GLU A 367 -6.01 -3.76 38.55
C GLU A 367 -5.18 -2.89 37.59
N MET A 368 -4.79 -3.41 36.43
CA MET A 368 -4.17 -2.63 35.35
C MET A 368 -5.11 -1.54 34.82
N VAL A 369 -6.40 -1.85 34.63
CA VAL A 369 -7.39 -0.88 34.14
C VAL A 369 -7.76 0.13 35.22
N VAL A 370 -7.85 -0.29 36.49
CA VAL A 370 -8.01 0.58 37.66
C VAL A 370 -6.85 1.59 37.75
N ALA A 371 -5.61 1.13 37.59
CA ALA A 371 -4.43 1.99 37.61
C ALA A 371 -4.39 2.95 36.40
N MET A 372 -4.72 2.49 35.18
CA MET A 372 -4.86 3.35 34.00
C MET A 372 -5.87 4.49 34.22
N LEU A 373 -7.06 4.16 34.75
CA LEU A 373 -8.09 5.15 35.09
C LEU A 373 -7.62 6.10 36.21
N GLY A 374 -6.89 5.58 37.20
CA GLY A 374 -6.34 6.39 38.29
C GLY A 374 -5.28 7.39 37.82
N VAL A 375 -4.39 6.97 36.93
CA VAL A 375 -3.40 7.86 36.30
C VAL A 375 -4.09 8.96 35.48
N TRP A 376 -5.07 8.61 34.64
CA TRP A 376 -5.87 9.59 33.90
C TRP A 376 -6.62 10.57 34.82
N LYS A 377 -7.26 10.08 35.89
CA LYS A 377 -7.96 10.91 36.88
C LYS A 377 -7.03 11.82 37.69
N ALA A 378 -5.75 11.48 37.81
CA ALA A 378 -4.71 12.35 38.36
C ALA A 378 -4.19 13.39 37.35
N GLY A 379 -4.66 13.38 36.11
CA GLY A 379 -4.19 14.24 35.02
C GLY A 379 -2.87 13.78 34.37
N GLY A 380 -2.38 12.59 34.73
CA GLY A 380 -1.15 12.02 34.20
C GLY A 380 -1.36 11.09 33.00
N ALA A 381 -0.25 10.79 32.32
CA ALA A 381 -0.17 9.82 31.24
C ALA A 381 0.43 8.51 31.74
N TYR A 382 -0.18 7.37 31.42
CA TYR A 382 0.40 6.08 31.80
C TYR A 382 1.43 5.58 30.77
N VAL A 383 2.43 4.85 31.25
CA VAL A 383 3.45 4.17 30.45
C VAL A 383 3.35 2.67 30.75
N PRO A 384 2.77 1.83 29.87
CA PRO A 384 2.66 0.40 30.14
C PRO A 384 4.04 -0.26 30.06
N LEU A 385 4.37 -1.02 31.10
CA LEU A 385 5.63 -1.73 31.30
C LEU A 385 5.31 -3.22 31.40
N ASP A 386 5.44 -3.97 30.30
CA ASP A 386 5.10 -5.39 30.27
C ASP A 386 6.02 -6.19 31.24
N PRO A 387 5.50 -6.84 32.30
CA PRO A 387 6.35 -7.59 33.23
C PRO A 387 7.12 -8.76 32.58
N GLU A 388 6.66 -9.21 31.40
CA GLU A 388 7.34 -10.22 30.57
C GLU A 388 8.59 -9.69 29.83
N TYR A 389 8.86 -8.38 29.86
CA TYR A 389 10.06 -7.80 29.23
C TYR A 389 11.30 -7.92 30.12
N PRO A 390 12.51 -8.07 29.54
CA PRO A 390 13.75 -8.02 30.30
C PRO A 390 13.87 -6.72 31.12
N SER A 391 14.38 -6.80 32.35
CA SER A 391 14.50 -5.66 33.27
C SER A 391 15.25 -4.48 32.66
N GLU A 392 16.35 -4.71 31.94
CA GLU A 392 17.11 -3.66 31.21
C GLU A 392 16.22 -2.86 30.25
N ARG A 393 15.25 -3.51 29.59
CA ARG A 393 14.30 -2.85 28.69
C ARG A 393 13.26 -2.03 29.47
N LEU A 394 12.82 -2.53 30.63
CA LEU A 394 11.91 -1.80 31.52
C LEU A 394 12.58 -0.56 32.12
N GLU A 395 13.80 -0.70 32.64
CA GLU A 395 14.61 0.40 33.15
C GLU A 395 14.90 1.45 32.06
N PHE A 396 15.23 1.01 30.84
CA PHE A 396 15.36 1.92 29.69
C PHE A 396 14.05 2.68 29.42
N MET A 397 12.90 2.02 29.41
CA MET A 397 11.61 2.67 29.17
C MET A 397 11.22 3.65 30.29
N VAL A 398 11.51 3.33 31.56
CA VAL A 398 11.29 4.24 32.70
C VAL A 398 12.18 5.49 32.56
N ALA A 399 13.47 5.31 32.26
CA ALA A 399 14.42 6.40 32.11
C ALA A 399 14.13 7.29 30.89
N ASP A 400 13.85 6.71 29.72
CA ASP A 400 13.57 7.42 28.47
C ASP A 400 12.22 8.17 28.52
N SER A 401 11.23 7.63 29.22
CA SER A 401 9.93 8.31 29.42
C SER A 401 9.94 9.35 30.54
N GLY A 402 10.95 9.34 31.43
CA GLY A 402 10.95 10.19 32.63
C GLY A 402 9.76 9.91 33.55
N ALA A 403 9.37 8.64 33.70
CA ALA A 403 8.30 8.24 34.58
C ALA A 403 8.75 8.35 36.05
N GLY A 404 8.25 9.37 36.77
CA GLY A 404 8.67 9.68 38.14
C GLY A 404 8.04 8.78 39.21
N VAL A 405 7.02 8.00 38.85
CA VAL A 405 6.36 7.00 39.69
C VAL A 405 6.13 5.76 38.82
N VAL A 406 6.39 4.57 39.37
CA VAL A 406 6.04 3.28 38.73
C VAL A 406 5.18 2.49 39.69
N LEU A 407 4.00 2.06 39.24
CA LEU A 407 3.07 1.23 40.00
C LEU A 407 3.31 -0.26 39.69
N VAL A 408 3.34 -1.07 40.73
CA VAL A 408 3.58 -2.53 40.72
C VAL A 408 2.60 -3.25 41.66
N LEU A 409 2.49 -4.57 41.54
CA LEU A 409 1.92 -5.46 42.56
C LEU A 409 3.06 -6.20 43.28
N GLU A 410 2.76 -6.92 44.36
CA GLU A 410 3.75 -7.76 45.05
C GLU A 410 4.45 -8.75 44.11
N GLU A 411 3.73 -9.29 43.11
CA GLU A 411 4.27 -10.22 42.12
C GLU A 411 5.14 -9.56 41.04
N THR A 412 5.05 -8.23 40.84
CA THR A 412 5.83 -7.48 39.84
C THR A 412 6.85 -6.49 40.42
N VAL A 413 6.91 -6.33 41.74
CA VAL A 413 7.88 -5.43 42.42
C VAL A 413 9.33 -5.79 42.12
N GLY A 414 9.62 -7.07 41.80
CA GLY A 414 10.95 -7.54 41.42
C GLY A 414 11.37 -7.26 39.98
N CYS A 415 10.47 -6.79 39.11
CA CYS A 415 10.76 -6.56 37.69
C CYS A 415 11.65 -5.34 37.43
N LEU A 416 11.66 -4.36 38.35
CA LEU A 416 12.37 -3.08 38.23
C LEU A 416 12.66 -2.46 39.60
N SER A 417 13.69 -1.64 39.68
CA SER A 417 14.05 -0.94 40.91
C SER A 417 13.10 0.24 41.20
N GLY A 418 12.66 0.39 42.45
CA GLY A 418 11.89 1.56 42.92
C GLY A 418 10.39 1.59 42.61
N GLY A 419 9.76 0.44 42.33
CA GLY A 419 8.30 0.34 42.18
C GLY A 419 7.54 0.64 43.49
N LEU A 420 6.37 1.29 43.36
CA LEU A 420 5.41 1.54 44.43
C LEU A 420 4.22 0.58 44.32
N LEU A 421 3.85 -0.09 45.42
CA LEU A 421 2.72 -1.01 45.44
C LEU A 421 1.39 -0.29 45.19
N LEU A 422 0.57 -0.84 44.29
CA LEU A 422 -0.74 -0.28 43.90
C LEU A 422 -1.72 -0.20 45.09
N ASP A 423 -1.62 -1.13 46.03
CA ASP A 423 -2.48 -1.13 47.22
C ASP A 423 -2.02 -0.10 48.28
N GLU A 424 -0.76 0.35 48.23
CA GLU A 424 -0.17 1.37 49.13
C GLU A 424 -0.18 2.79 48.55
N VAL A 425 -0.41 2.96 47.23
CA VAL A 425 -0.48 4.31 46.65
C VAL A 425 -1.75 5.05 47.09
N GLY A 426 -2.86 4.33 47.28
CA GLY A 426 -4.21 4.88 47.43
C GLY A 426 -4.39 5.89 48.57
N SER A 427 -5.31 6.85 48.38
CA SER A 427 -5.69 7.84 49.39
C SER A 427 -7.17 8.24 49.27
N ASP A 428 -7.84 8.40 50.41
CA ASP A 428 -9.19 8.98 50.48
C ASP A 428 -9.18 10.51 50.49
N PHE A 429 -8.00 11.14 50.66
CA PHE A 429 -7.84 12.57 50.79
C PHE A 429 -7.20 13.21 49.55
N GLY A 430 -7.72 14.36 49.13
CA GLY A 430 -7.22 15.16 48.02
C GLY A 430 -8.29 15.49 46.99
N VAL A 431 -8.13 16.62 46.30
CA VAL A 431 -9.00 17.04 45.19
C VAL A 431 -8.40 16.54 43.88
N LEU A 432 -9.20 15.89 43.05
CA LEU A 432 -8.77 15.43 41.72
C LEU A 432 -8.84 16.58 40.71
N PRO A 433 -7.83 16.74 39.83
CA PRO A 433 -7.80 17.82 38.86
C PRO A 433 -8.81 17.63 37.73
N GLU A 434 -9.12 18.72 37.01
CA GLU A 434 -9.76 18.63 35.70
C GLU A 434 -8.74 18.21 34.63
N VAL A 435 -9.11 17.23 33.81
CA VAL A 435 -8.23 16.64 32.79
C VAL A 435 -8.53 17.30 31.44
N GLY A 436 -7.56 18.04 30.93
CA GLY A 436 -7.65 18.76 29.65
C GLY A 436 -7.61 17.82 28.44
N SER A 437 -8.28 18.19 27.35
CA SER A 437 -8.28 17.40 26.10
C SER A 437 -6.88 17.20 25.51
N ASP A 438 -6.01 18.19 25.67
CA ASP A 438 -4.71 18.24 25.01
C ASP A 438 -3.61 17.62 25.89
N GLN A 439 -3.91 17.29 27.15
CA GLN A 439 -3.00 16.59 28.06
C GLN A 439 -2.74 15.16 27.58
N LEU A 440 -1.52 14.67 27.82
CA LEU A 440 -1.15 13.29 27.52
C LEU A 440 -1.99 12.29 28.32
N ALA A 441 -2.53 11.30 27.60
CA ALA A 441 -3.24 10.14 28.16
C ALA A 441 -2.31 8.93 28.33
N TYR A 442 -1.38 8.71 27.41
CA TYR A 442 -0.41 7.60 27.50
C TYR A 442 0.87 7.86 26.70
N VAL A 443 1.91 7.09 27.01
CA VAL A 443 3.11 6.91 26.19
C VAL A 443 3.33 5.41 25.95
N ILE A 444 3.14 4.94 24.71
CA ILE A 444 3.33 3.52 24.35
C ILE A 444 4.60 3.36 23.52
N TYR A 445 5.48 2.44 23.91
CA TYR A 445 6.74 2.19 23.20
C TYR A 445 6.55 1.27 21.99
N THR A 446 7.18 1.66 20.89
CA THR A 446 7.22 0.89 19.64
C THR A 446 8.65 0.49 19.30
N SER A 447 8.83 -0.60 18.55
CA SER A 447 10.13 -0.96 17.97
C SER A 447 10.56 0.13 16.98
N GLY A 448 11.57 0.92 17.36
CA GLY A 448 12.14 1.92 16.47
C GLY A 448 12.93 1.27 15.34
N SER A 449 12.84 1.83 14.14
CA SER A 449 13.69 1.44 12.98
C SER A 449 15.20 1.54 13.25
N THR A 450 15.58 2.27 14.31
CA THR A 450 16.95 2.45 14.79
C THR A 450 17.35 1.46 15.88
N GLY A 451 16.63 0.33 16.03
CA GLY A 451 16.85 -0.70 17.07
C GLY A 451 16.39 -0.29 18.48
N ARG A 452 16.64 0.95 18.89
CA ARG A 452 16.15 1.51 20.16
C ARG A 452 14.63 1.74 20.13
N PRO A 453 13.87 1.24 21.12
CA PRO A 453 12.44 1.54 21.27
C PRO A 453 12.15 3.04 21.34
N LYS A 454 10.98 3.47 20.89
CA LYS A 454 10.55 4.89 20.92
C LYS A 454 9.15 5.03 21.49
N GLY A 455 9.02 5.84 22.52
CA GLY A 455 7.73 6.22 23.12
C GLY A 455 6.90 7.05 22.13
N VAL A 456 5.61 6.71 22.02
CA VAL A 456 4.61 7.48 21.27
C VAL A 456 3.63 8.06 22.27
N ALA A 457 3.72 9.36 22.49
CA ALA A 457 2.86 10.11 23.40
C ALA A 457 1.55 10.51 22.71
N VAL A 458 0.40 10.28 23.36
CA VAL A 458 -0.93 10.52 22.78
C VAL A 458 -1.83 11.25 23.78
N ALA A 459 -2.52 12.29 23.32
CA ALA A 459 -3.39 13.13 24.12
C ALA A 459 -4.83 12.58 24.28
N HIS A 460 -5.52 13.00 25.34
CA HIS A 460 -6.88 12.58 25.68
C HIS A 460 -7.90 12.81 24.55
N ALA A 461 -7.80 13.92 23.81
CA ALA A 461 -8.64 14.25 22.65
C ALA A 461 -8.64 13.14 21.60
N SER A 462 -7.47 12.56 21.32
CA SER A 462 -7.32 11.50 20.32
C SER A 462 -7.91 10.17 20.80
N VAL A 463 -7.87 9.90 22.09
CA VAL A 463 -8.51 8.74 22.71
C VAL A 463 -10.04 8.89 22.72
N ALA A 464 -10.54 10.09 23.04
CA ALA A 464 -11.97 10.41 22.97
C ALA A 464 -12.52 10.34 21.53
N ASN A 465 -11.76 10.79 20.54
CA ASN A 465 -12.10 10.62 19.13
C ASN A 465 -12.12 9.13 18.73
N LEU A 466 -11.11 8.34 19.13
CA LEU A 466 -11.08 6.90 18.91
C LEU A 466 -12.31 6.21 19.51
N ALA A 467 -12.63 6.50 20.77
CA ALA A 467 -13.81 5.97 21.46
C ALA A 467 -15.12 6.31 20.71
N SER A 468 -15.28 7.57 20.30
CA SER A 468 -16.47 8.07 19.62
C SER A 468 -16.68 7.45 18.23
N VAL A 469 -15.60 7.31 17.44
CA VAL A 469 -15.68 6.77 16.08
C VAL A 469 -15.80 5.25 16.07
N MET A 470 -15.13 4.54 17.00
CA MET A 470 -15.14 3.07 17.02
C MET A 470 -16.34 2.46 17.75
N ARG A 471 -16.97 3.18 18.71
CA ARG A 471 -18.21 2.73 19.38
C ARG A 471 -19.27 2.17 18.40
N PRO A 472 -19.73 2.90 17.37
CA PRO A 472 -20.75 2.39 16.44
C PRO A 472 -20.21 1.30 15.48
N VAL A 473 -18.90 1.17 15.31
CA VAL A 473 -18.27 0.12 14.48
C VAL A 473 -18.22 -1.21 15.23
N LEU A 474 -17.90 -1.17 16.52
CA LEU A 474 -17.86 -2.35 17.40
C LEU A 474 -19.22 -2.68 18.02
N GLY A 475 -20.19 -1.76 17.95
CA GLY A 475 -21.53 -1.94 18.52
C GLY A 475 -21.57 -1.89 20.05
N VAL A 476 -20.54 -1.33 20.71
CA VAL A 476 -20.43 -1.35 22.17
C VAL A 476 -21.35 -0.32 22.82
N GLY A 477 -21.93 -0.71 23.95
CA GLY A 477 -22.87 0.05 24.76
C GLY A 477 -23.25 -0.68 26.04
N PRO A 478 -24.22 -0.17 26.81
CA PRO A 478 -24.74 -0.87 28.00
C PRO A 478 -25.23 -2.28 27.67
N GLY A 479 -24.80 -3.26 28.47
CA GLY A 479 -25.18 -4.67 28.30
C GLY A 479 -24.41 -5.42 27.20
N VAL A 480 -23.39 -4.80 26.58
CA VAL A 480 -22.49 -5.46 25.63
C VAL A 480 -21.17 -5.77 26.32
N THR A 481 -20.70 -7.01 26.23
CA THR A 481 -19.37 -7.39 26.73
C THR A 481 -18.33 -7.41 25.61
N ALA A 482 -17.25 -6.65 25.78
CA ALA A 482 -16.12 -6.58 24.86
C ALA A 482 -14.88 -7.26 25.46
N LEU A 483 -14.18 -8.06 24.65
CA LEU A 483 -12.93 -8.73 25.05
C LEU A 483 -11.72 -7.80 24.94
N GLN A 484 -11.05 -7.56 26.06
CA GLN A 484 -9.69 -7.02 26.12
C GLN A 484 -8.70 -8.14 25.74
N PHE A 485 -8.29 -8.17 24.48
CA PHE A 485 -7.36 -9.19 23.99
C PHE A 485 -5.92 -8.67 23.88
N ALA A 486 -5.68 -7.45 23.41
CA ALA A 486 -4.30 -6.99 23.12
C ALA A 486 -3.40 -6.93 24.38
N SER A 487 -2.07 -6.94 24.23
CA SER A 487 -1.19 -6.56 25.37
C SER A 487 -1.38 -5.06 25.63
N PHE A 488 -1.37 -4.67 26.91
CA PHE A 488 -1.47 -3.26 27.32
C PHE A 488 -0.29 -2.42 26.82
N SER A 489 0.82 -3.06 26.43
CA SER A 489 1.97 -2.46 25.74
C SER A 489 1.71 -2.14 24.26
N PHE A 490 0.49 -2.37 23.74
CA PHE A 490 0.06 -2.01 22.38
C PHE A 490 -1.16 -1.09 22.39
N ASP A 491 -1.23 -0.20 21.41
CA ASP A 491 -2.33 0.77 21.21
C ASP A 491 -3.71 0.11 20.99
N ALA A 492 -3.74 -1.15 20.55
CA ALA A 492 -4.96 -1.94 20.46
C ALA A 492 -5.67 -2.13 21.82
N ALA A 493 -4.95 -2.24 22.94
CA ALA A 493 -5.58 -2.34 24.26
C ALA A 493 -6.25 -1.02 24.68
N VAL A 494 -5.76 0.12 24.18
CA VAL A 494 -6.43 1.43 24.36
C VAL A 494 -7.80 1.43 23.69
N LEU A 495 -7.92 0.84 22.50
CA LEU A 495 -9.22 0.69 21.84
C LEU A 495 -10.16 -0.17 22.70
N ASP A 496 -9.70 -1.33 23.18
CA ASP A 496 -10.53 -2.24 23.98
C ASP A 496 -11.07 -1.52 25.23
N VAL A 497 -10.19 -0.89 26.03
CA VAL A 497 -10.56 -0.18 27.26
C VAL A 497 -11.40 1.07 26.98
N ALA A 498 -10.90 1.97 26.13
CA ALA A 498 -11.49 3.29 25.96
C ALA A 498 -12.83 3.27 25.24
N VAL A 499 -13.03 2.40 24.24
CA VAL A 499 -14.34 2.30 23.56
C VAL A 499 -15.38 1.71 24.52
N THR A 500 -15.00 0.68 25.27
CA THR A 500 -15.93 -0.08 26.11
C THR A 500 -16.42 0.71 27.31
N LEU A 501 -15.49 1.27 28.10
CA LEU A 501 -15.83 2.01 29.31
C LEU A 501 -16.47 3.37 29.01
N ALA A 502 -16.09 4.03 27.91
CA ALA A 502 -16.75 5.26 27.45
C ALA A 502 -18.19 5.03 26.93
N ALA A 503 -18.52 3.80 26.52
CA ALA A 503 -19.84 3.43 26.03
C ALA A 503 -20.73 2.79 27.11
N GLY A 504 -20.21 2.55 28.31
CA GLY A 504 -20.94 1.93 29.41
C GLY A 504 -21.10 0.41 29.32
N GLY A 505 -20.28 -0.27 28.51
CA GLY A 505 -20.25 -1.73 28.38
C GLY A 505 -19.36 -2.43 29.41
N THR A 506 -19.26 -3.76 29.32
CA THR A 506 -18.41 -4.59 30.17
C THR A 506 -17.10 -4.93 29.45
N LEU A 507 -15.95 -4.73 30.09
CA LEU A 507 -14.65 -5.15 29.57
C LEU A 507 -14.23 -6.50 30.20
N ALA A 508 -14.24 -7.57 29.41
CA ALA A 508 -13.76 -8.89 29.81
C ALA A 508 -12.26 -9.02 29.50
N ILE A 509 -11.44 -9.27 30.53
CA ILE A 509 -9.97 -9.27 30.42
C ILE A 509 -9.47 -10.72 30.36
N ALA A 510 -8.96 -11.12 29.19
CA ALA A 510 -8.27 -12.41 29.04
C ALA A 510 -6.90 -12.38 29.74
N SER A 511 -6.59 -13.44 30.47
CA SER A 511 -5.30 -13.62 31.15
C SER A 511 -4.12 -13.70 30.15
N ALA A 512 -2.88 -13.82 30.63
CA ALA A 512 -1.76 -14.11 29.74
C ALA A 512 -1.87 -15.52 29.13
N GLU A 513 -2.26 -16.49 29.96
CA GLU A 513 -2.42 -17.90 29.60
C GLU A 513 -3.56 -18.12 28.60
N ASP A 514 -4.74 -17.53 28.88
CA ASP A 514 -5.94 -17.60 28.04
C ASP A 514 -5.65 -17.21 26.58
N ARG A 515 -4.73 -16.25 26.37
CA ARG A 515 -4.42 -15.74 25.05
C ARG A 515 -3.55 -16.66 24.21
N LEU A 516 -2.83 -17.58 24.86
CA LEU A 516 -1.91 -18.52 24.22
C LEU A 516 -2.58 -19.87 23.95
N ASP A 517 -3.61 -20.22 24.72
CA ASP A 517 -4.45 -21.41 24.51
C ASP A 517 -5.85 -21.04 23.99
N ALA A 518 -6.17 -21.48 22.76
CA ALA A 518 -7.47 -21.24 22.15
C ALA A 518 -8.66 -21.86 22.90
N ALA A 519 -8.46 -22.95 23.65
CA ALA A 519 -9.51 -23.57 24.46
C ALA A 519 -9.77 -22.77 25.74
N ALA A 520 -8.72 -22.30 26.41
CA ALA A 520 -8.83 -21.38 27.55
C ALA A 520 -9.50 -20.06 27.13
N LEU A 521 -9.11 -19.49 25.98
CA LEU A 521 -9.75 -18.30 25.43
C LEU A 521 -11.25 -18.48 25.18
N ALA A 522 -11.66 -19.64 24.65
CA ALA A 522 -13.06 -19.96 24.41
C ALA A 522 -13.84 -20.04 25.74
N GLY A 523 -13.28 -20.71 26.76
CA GLY A 523 -13.85 -20.74 28.10
C GLY A 523 -14.03 -19.35 28.72
N THR A 524 -13.04 -18.46 28.58
CA THR A 524 -13.11 -17.07 29.02
C THR A 524 -14.17 -16.27 28.24
N VAL A 525 -14.27 -16.47 26.92
CA VAL A 525 -15.30 -15.86 26.05
C VAL A 525 -16.71 -16.28 26.45
N GLU A 526 -16.92 -17.55 26.77
CA GLU A 526 -18.20 -18.09 27.24
C GLU A 526 -18.55 -17.61 28.66
N ALA A 527 -17.62 -17.73 29.60
CA ALA A 527 -17.84 -17.39 31.01
C ALA A 527 -18.10 -15.89 31.25
N ALA A 528 -17.46 -15.03 30.45
CA ALA A 528 -17.71 -13.58 30.48
C ALA A 528 -18.88 -13.14 29.58
N GLY A 529 -19.40 -14.02 28.72
CA GLY A 529 -20.47 -13.71 27.78
C GLY A 529 -20.07 -12.67 26.73
N VAL A 530 -18.89 -12.80 26.12
CA VAL A 530 -18.35 -11.82 25.15
C VAL A 530 -19.21 -11.73 23.89
N ASP A 531 -19.66 -10.52 23.56
CA ASP A 531 -20.38 -10.20 22.32
C ASP A 531 -19.44 -9.75 21.18
N VAL A 532 -18.33 -9.09 21.52
CA VAL A 532 -17.41 -8.48 20.54
C VAL A 532 -15.94 -8.57 20.97
N ALA A 533 -15.04 -8.78 20.01
CA ALA A 533 -13.61 -8.86 20.24
C ALA A 533 -12.81 -8.21 19.09
N SER A 534 -11.69 -7.57 19.42
CA SER A 534 -10.70 -7.07 18.47
C SER A 534 -9.44 -7.94 18.55
N VAL A 535 -9.21 -8.79 17.54
CA VAL A 535 -8.10 -9.76 17.52
C VAL A 535 -7.14 -9.53 16.34
N VAL A 536 -5.89 -9.99 16.49
CA VAL A 536 -4.89 -9.94 15.41
C VAL A 536 -5.18 -11.00 14.32
N PRO A 537 -4.89 -10.73 13.03
CA PRO A 537 -5.23 -11.65 11.94
C PRO A 537 -4.61 -13.05 12.04
N SER A 538 -3.47 -13.21 12.71
CA SER A 538 -2.80 -14.50 12.91
C SER A 538 -3.67 -15.50 13.70
N LEU A 539 -4.45 -15.03 14.67
CA LEU A 539 -5.34 -15.88 15.48
C LEU A 539 -6.50 -16.44 14.67
N LEU A 540 -6.97 -15.70 13.66
CA LEU A 540 -8.00 -16.15 12.73
C LEU A 540 -7.52 -17.33 11.85
N GLY A 541 -6.21 -17.52 11.71
CA GLY A 541 -5.62 -18.67 11.02
C GLY A 541 -5.48 -19.92 11.91
N GLY A 542 -5.31 -19.75 13.22
CA GLY A 542 -5.08 -20.85 14.17
C GLY A 542 -6.35 -21.58 14.62
N ALA A 543 -7.49 -20.89 14.69
CA ALA A 543 -8.77 -21.43 15.18
C ALA A 543 -9.47 -22.46 14.24
N GLY A 544 -8.74 -23.03 13.28
CA GLY A 544 -9.29 -23.85 12.19
C GLY A 544 -9.26 -25.38 12.39
N ALA A 545 -8.76 -25.90 13.52
CA ALA A 545 -8.42 -27.32 13.67
C ALA A 545 -8.85 -27.94 15.01
N GLY A 546 -10.16 -27.97 15.28
CA GLY A 546 -10.74 -28.73 16.40
C GLY A 546 -12.17 -29.20 16.08
N ARG A 547 -12.43 -30.50 16.18
CA ARG A 547 -13.79 -31.08 16.03
C ARG A 547 -14.19 -31.76 17.34
N GLY A 548 -15.23 -31.27 18.01
CA GLY A 548 -15.90 -31.98 19.09
C GLY A 548 -16.62 -31.06 20.07
N ALA A 549 -17.93 -31.29 20.25
CA ALA A 549 -18.84 -30.69 21.23
C ALA A 549 -19.15 -29.17 21.11
N GLY A 550 -20.45 -28.83 21.08
CA GLY A 550 -20.95 -27.82 22.04
C GLY A 550 -21.24 -26.37 21.66
N ASP A 551 -21.61 -26.02 20.42
CA ASP A 551 -22.24 -24.72 20.05
C ASP A 551 -21.38 -23.43 20.16
N ARG A 552 -21.73 -22.39 19.39
CA ARG A 552 -21.12 -21.03 19.33
C ARG A 552 -19.62 -20.92 19.02
N GLN A 553 -19.26 -21.42 17.86
CA GLN A 553 -17.92 -21.28 17.28
C GLN A 553 -17.60 -19.82 16.86
N LEU A 554 -16.44 -19.30 17.28
CA LEU A 554 -15.86 -18.02 16.80
C LEU A 554 -15.51 -18.08 15.30
N GLY A 555 -16.51 -17.88 14.45
CA GLY A 555 -16.41 -18.09 13.02
C GLY A 555 -15.67 -16.97 12.27
N ALA A 556 -14.60 -17.33 11.55
CA ALA A 556 -13.98 -16.51 10.52
C ALA A 556 -13.94 -17.27 9.18
N GLY A 557 -15.04 -17.20 8.41
CA GLY A 557 -15.11 -17.79 7.09
C GLY A 557 -14.25 -17.02 6.08
N ARG A 558 -13.26 -17.68 5.47
CA ARG A 558 -12.45 -17.13 4.36
C ARG A 558 -13.34 -16.48 3.30
N ARG A 559 -13.12 -15.20 2.99
CA ARG A 559 -13.34 -14.65 1.65
C ARG A 559 -12.01 -14.49 0.92
N ALA A 560 -11.49 -15.62 0.44
CA ALA A 560 -10.62 -15.58 -0.73
C ALA A 560 -11.51 -15.23 -1.94
N ALA A 561 -11.17 -14.17 -2.67
CA ALA A 561 -11.80 -13.91 -3.97
C ALA A 561 -11.17 -14.87 -5.00
N GLY A 562 -11.89 -15.93 -5.33
CA GLY A 562 -11.45 -16.94 -6.29
C GLY A 562 -12.47 -18.06 -6.47
N GLY A 563 -13.28 -17.98 -7.53
CA GLY A 563 -14.03 -19.14 -8.03
C GLY A 563 -13.11 -20.03 -8.88
N ARG A 564 -13.40 -21.31 -9.14
CA ARG A 564 -14.57 -22.13 -8.78
C ARG A 564 -14.10 -23.58 -8.60
N ALA A 565 -14.82 -24.35 -7.79
CA ALA A 565 -14.97 -25.79 -8.01
C ALA A 565 -16.42 -26.18 -7.72
N GLY A 566 -17.18 -26.49 -8.77
CA GLY A 566 -18.57 -26.89 -8.64
C GLY A 566 -18.81 -28.24 -9.30
N ARG A 567 -19.35 -29.20 -8.54
CA ARG A 567 -20.23 -30.26 -9.06
C ARG A 567 -21.15 -30.76 -7.94
N GLN A 568 -22.45 -30.75 -8.22
CA GLN A 568 -23.49 -31.27 -7.34
C GLN A 568 -23.54 -32.79 -7.38
N VAL A 569 -23.96 -33.42 -6.27
CA VAL A 569 -24.92 -34.54 -6.29
C VAL A 569 -25.93 -34.31 -5.15
N ALA A 570 -27.19 -34.66 -5.37
CA ALA A 570 -28.32 -34.34 -4.48
C ALA A 570 -28.76 -35.52 -3.59
N GLY A 571 -29.46 -35.24 -2.47
CA GLY A 571 -30.01 -36.29 -1.60
C GLY A 571 -30.93 -35.84 -0.45
N LYS A 572 -32.24 -35.73 -0.73
CA LYS A 572 -33.45 -35.91 0.12
C LYS A 572 -33.49 -35.50 1.62
N ARG A 573 -34.55 -34.71 1.95
CA ARG A 573 -35.22 -34.50 3.26
C ARG A 573 -35.97 -35.77 3.76
N PRO A 574 -36.61 -35.87 4.96
CA PRO A 574 -37.03 -34.81 5.92
C PRO A 574 -36.84 -35.09 7.45
N GLY A 575 -37.09 -34.08 8.31
CA GLY A 575 -37.30 -34.30 9.76
C GLY A 575 -37.19 -33.09 10.71
N VAL A 576 -38.29 -32.34 10.88
CA VAL A 576 -38.66 -31.51 12.08
C VAL A 576 -37.89 -30.21 12.40
N GLU A 577 -38.68 -29.22 12.84
CA GLU A 577 -38.40 -27.83 13.24
C GLU A 577 -38.05 -27.72 14.76
N HIS A 578 -37.58 -26.63 15.36
CA HIS A 578 -37.24 -25.25 14.98
C HIS A 578 -36.28 -24.72 16.07
N LEU A 579 -35.20 -24.01 15.75
CA LEU A 579 -34.52 -23.13 16.71
C LEU A 579 -33.78 -22.00 15.97
N ARG A 580 -34.35 -20.79 16.03
CA ARG A 580 -33.77 -19.58 15.42
C ARG A 580 -32.71 -18.99 16.34
N ALA A 581 -31.48 -18.87 15.85
CA ALA A 581 -30.50 -17.88 16.32
C ALA A 581 -29.43 -17.62 15.25
N ASP A 582 -29.85 -17.15 14.07
CA ASP A 582 -28.93 -16.69 13.03
C ASP A 582 -28.29 -15.34 13.46
N ARG A 583 -27.08 -15.39 14.03
CA ARG A 583 -26.23 -14.22 14.28
C ARG A 583 -25.11 -14.18 13.24
N GLY A 584 -25.40 -13.61 12.07
CA GLY A 584 -24.39 -13.31 11.06
C GLY A 584 -23.34 -12.33 11.59
N HIS A 585 -22.16 -12.83 11.94
CA HIS A 585 -21.04 -12.01 12.42
C HIS A 585 -20.59 -11.00 11.35
N ARG A 586 -20.36 -9.74 11.76
CA ARG A 586 -19.78 -8.70 10.91
C ARG A 586 -18.29 -8.60 11.17
N HIS A 587 -17.49 -8.63 10.11
CA HIS A 587 -16.03 -8.48 10.20
C HIS A 587 -15.60 -7.11 9.68
N HIS A 588 -14.72 -6.45 10.43
CA HIS A 588 -14.11 -5.17 10.06
C HIS A 588 -12.59 -5.31 10.06
N HIS A 589 -11.93 -4.98 8.94
CA HIS A 589 -10.47 -4.91 8.88
C HIS A 589 -10.00 -3.50 9.27
N ARG A 590 -9.02 -3.42 10.16
CA ARG A 590 -8.40 -2.16 10.63
C ARG A 590 -6.89 -2.20 10.36
N ARG A 591 -6.33 -1.06 9.95
CA ARG A 591 -4.87 -0.85 9.83
C ARG A 591 -4.50 0.49 10.47
N THR A 592 -3.76 0.48 11.58
CA THR A 592 -3.34 1.68 12.31
C THR A 592 -1.92 1.45 12.83
N PRO A 593 -0.92 2.30 12.49
CA PRO A 593 0.34 2.39 13.21
C PRO A 593 0.18 3.32 14.43
N GLY A 594 0.88 3.03 15.52
CA GLY A 594 0.69 3.72 16.82
C GLY A 594 0.83 5.25 16.80
N ARG A 595 1.50 5.84 15.79
CA ARG A 595 1.72 7.30 15.67
C ARG A 595 0.52 8.11 15.17
N ARG A 596 -0.60 7.51 14.78
CA ARG A 596 -1.70 8.23 14.08
C ARG A 596 -2.55 9.14 14.96
N HIS A 597 -2.45 9.05 16.27
CA HIS A 597 -3.32 9.74 17.21
C HIS A 597 -2.84 11.16 17.56
N HIS A 598 -2.38 11.92 16.57
CA HIS A 598 -2.05 13.34 16.70
C HIS A 598 -2.95 14.22 15.82
N GLY A 599 -3.86 14.97 16.45
CA GLY A 599 -4.51 16.11 15.82
C GLY A 599 -3.64 17.35 15.96
N ARG A 600 -3.18 17.95 14.85
CA ARG A 600 -2.70 19.34 14.86
C ARG A 600 -3.85 20.26 14.48
N GLY A 601 -4.32 21.05 15.43
CA GLY A 601 -5.37 22.04 15.19
C GLY A 601 -4.91 23.11 14.19
N ARG A 602 -5.69 23.29 13.12
CA ARG A 602 -5.71 24.54 12.33
C ARG A 602 -7.15 25.00 12.22
N THR A 603 -7.41 26.21 12.70
CA THR A 603 -8.72 26.85 12.65
C THR A 603 -9.03 27.30 11.21
N ALA A 604 -10.16 26.85 10.67
CA ALA A 604 -10.70 27.33 9.40
C ALA A 604 -11.90 28.25 9.66
N ARG A 605 -11.98 29.36 8.92
CA ARG A 605 -13.07 30.35 9.01
C ARG A 605 -14.24 29.99 8.09
N ASP A 606 -15.39 30.56 8.44
CA ASP A 606 -16.73 30.34 7.91
C ASP A 606 -16.91 30.35 6.38
N ARG A 607 -17.83 29.51 5.89
CA ARG A 607 -18.94 29.91 4.99
C ARG A 607 -20.05 28.82 4.92
N PRO A 608 -21.28 29.17 4.52
CA PRO A 608 -22.50 28.45 4.95
C PRO A 608 -22.96 27.30 4.04
N ALA A 609 -23.92 26.54 4.56
CA ALA A 609 -24.43 25.29 4.00
C ALA A 609 -25.59 25.43 3.00
N SER A 610 -25.73 24.44 2.12
CA SER A 610 -27.01 23.97 1.57
C SER A 610 -26.85 22.63 0.87
N GLY A 611 -27.75 21.67 1.09
CA GLY A 611 -27.87 20.44 0.27
C GLY A 611 -27.81 19.13 1.05
N GLU A 612 -28.96 18.62 1.47
CA GLU A 612 -29.11 17.25 1.95
C GLU A 612 -29.14 16.26 0.78
N CYS A 613 -28.49 15.10 0.92
CA CYS A 613 -28.94 13.88 0.23
C CYS A 613 -28.42 12.63 0.98
N PRO A 614 -29.29 11.69 1.41
CA PRO A 614 -28.87 10.48 2.11
C PRO A 614 -28.60 9.34 1.13
N HIS A 615 -27.48 8.62 1.28
CA HIS A 615 -27.44 7.14 1.25
C HIS A 615 -26.04 6.60 1.59
N LEU A 616 -26.00 5.40 2.17
CA LEU A 616 -24.80 4.77 2.75
C LEU A 616 -23.88 4.14 1.68
N CYS A 617 -22.57 4.15 1.92
CA CYS A 617 -21.76 2.96 1.65
C CYS A 617 -20.58 2.83 2.64
N ALA A 618 -20.50 1.70 3.34
CA ALA A 618 -19.47 1.44 4.36
C ALA A 618 -18.15 0.95 3.73
N ARG A 619 -17.35 1.87 3.17
CA ARG A 619 -16.03 1.60 2.57
C ARG A 619 -15.02 2.77 2.71
N CYS A 620 -14.76 3.27 3.93
CA CYS A 620 -13.78 4.35 4.15
C CYS A 620 -13.05 4.24 5.51
N VAL A 621 -12.00 3.41 5.60
CA VAL A 621 -10.94 3.52 6.64
C VAL A 621 -9.58 3.05 6.08
N ALA A 622 -8.96 3.82 5.19
CA ALA A 622 -7.57 3.58 4.75
C ALA A 622 -6.94 4.80 4.03
N ALA A 623 -6.06 5.56 4.70
CA ALA A 623 -5.17 6.53 4.05
C ALA A 623 -3.97 6.93 4.93
N ALA A 624 -2.80 7.20 4.34
CA ALA A 624 -1.66 7.98 4.88
C ALA A 624 -0.65 7.36 5.88
N CYS A 625 0.34 6.65 5.32
CA CYS A 625 1.78 7.02 5.39
C CYS A 625 2.76 5.90 5.79
N SER A 626 3.23 5.20 4.77
CA SER A 626 4.67 5.21 4.47
C SER A 626 5.06 6.56 3.84
N CYS A 627 5.79 7.41 4.58
CA CYS A 627 6.60 8.51 4.03
C CYS A 627 7.86 8.60 4.91
N GLY A 628 9.04 8.67 4.29
CA GLY A 628 10.32 8.65 4.99
C GLY A 628 10.60 9.93 5.78
N CYS A 629 11.50 9.82 6.76
CA CYS A 629 12.11 10.99 7.38
C CYS A 629 13.11 11.61 6.40
N GLY A 630 13.05 12.92 6.20
CA GLY A 630 14.02 13.72 5.45
C GLY A 630 13.70 15.20 5.66
N GLY A 631 14.55 15.89 6.43
CA GLY A 631 14.27 17.21 7.01
C GLY A 631 14.09 17.13 8.52
#